data_AF-A0A965PPB4-F1
#
_entry.id   AF-A0A965PPB4-F1
#
_cell.length_a   1.000
_cell.length_b   1.000
_cell.length_c   1.000
_cell.angle_alpha   90.00
_cell.angle_beta   90.00
_cell.angle_gamma   90.00
#
_symmetry.space_group_name_H-M   'P 1'
#
loop_
_entity.id
_entity.type
_entity.pdbx_description
1 polymer ?
#
loop_
_entity_poly.entity_id
_entity_poly.type
_entity_poly.pdbx_seq_one_letter_code
_entity_poly.pdbx_strand_id
1 'polypeptide(L)'
;MSLTMYWTKNGSIPSQETDGTEGWQQAPAPPTEIPEGHELLWASWQWHILPPKPTEPGLWRWYIDRGWVKREEKVEAVATEQVIALETDQIAVFETSQIGMING
;
A
#
# COMPACT_ATOMS: atom_id res chain seq x y z
N MET A 1 19.81 -21.25 29.82
CA MET A 1 19.04 -20.83 28.63
C MET A 1 18.57 -19.41 28.89
N SER A 2 19.01 -18.41 28.13
CA SER A 2 18.41 -17.08 28.21
C SER A 2 17.03 -17.15 27.55
N LEU A 3 16.00 -16.80 28.31
CA LEU A 3 14.68 -16.54 27.73
C LEU A 3 14.79 -15.20 27.00
N THR A 4 14.80 -15.24 25.68
CA THR A 4 14.79 -14.03 24.87
C THR A 4 13.43 -13.35 25.05
N MET A 5 13.41 -12.21 25.76
CA MET A 5 12.21 -11.46 26.06
C MET A 5 11.93 -10.43 24.95
N TYR A 6 10.67 -10.31 24.56
CA TYR A 6 10.21 -9.30 23.59
C TYR A 6 9.11 -8.44 24.18
N TRP A 7 9.08 -7.19 23.75
CA TRP A 7 8.19 -6.14 24.25
C TRP A 7 7.53 -5.42 23.08
N THR A 8 6.25 -5.09 23.25
CA THR A 8 5.47 -4.31 22.29
C THR A 8 4.72 -3.21 23.03
N LYS A 9 4.53 -2.06 22.37
CA LYS A 9 3.77 -0.94 22.90
C LYS A 9 2.92 -0.35 21.79
N ASN A 10 1.63 -0.20 22.03
CA ASN A 10 0.67 0.35 21.07
C ASN A 10 0.69 -0.34 19.69
N GLY A 11 0.93 -1.66 19.66
CA GLY A 11 0.99 -2.43 18.42
C GLY A 11 2.30 -2.31 17.63
N SER A 12 3.35 -1.72 18.22
CA SER A 12 4.69 -1.74 17.62
C SER A 12 5.17 -3.17 17.40
N ILE A 13 6.01 -3.36 16.38
CA ILE A 13 6.68 -4.64 16.13
C ILE A 13 7.50 -4.98 17.40
N PRO A 14 7.39 -6.22 17.93
CA PRO A 14 8.08 -6.60 19.14
C PRO A 14 9.59 -6.38 19.08
N SER A 15 10.15 -5.80 20.14
CA SER A 15 11.58 -5.49 20.30
C SER A 15 12.13 -6.10 21.58
N GLN A 16 13.45 -6.32 21.64
CA GLN A 16 14.13 -6.76 22.86
C GLN A 16 14.40 -5.61 23.84
N GLU A 17 14.22 -4.37 23.39
CA GLU A 17 14.48 -3.16 24.15
C GLU A 17 13.18 -2.39 24.41
N THR A 18 13.15 -1.66 25.52
CA THR A 18 12.08 -0.71 25.84
C THR A 18 12.66 0.69 25.93
N ASP A 19 11.84 1.71 25.69
CA ASP A 19 12.24 3.12 25.80
C ASP A 19 12.17 3.66 27.25
N GLY A 20 11.92 2.79 28.24
CA GLY A 20 11.79 3.15 29.66
C GLY A 20 10.48 3.83 30.05
N THR A 21 9.54 4.02 29.11
CA THR A 21 8.23 4.60 29.40
C THR A 21 7.21 3.54 29.81
N GLU A 22 6.11 3.90 30.47
CA GLU A 22 5.08 2.93 30.87
C GLU A 22 4.27 2.40 29.69
N GLY A 23 3.61 1.25 29.86
CA GLY A 23 2.68 0.67 28.89
C GLY A 23 3.25 -0.38 27.92
N TRP A 24 4.50 -0.81 28.13
CA TRP A 24 5.05 -1.97 27.44
C TRP A 24 4.39 -3.26 27.92
N GLN A 25 4.10 -4.13 26.96
CA GLN A 25 3.53 -5.46 27.20
C GLN A 25 4.48 -6.51 26.64
N GLN A 26 4.55 -7.66 27.32
CA GLN A 26 5.33 -8.79 26.84
C GLN A 26 4.72 -9.34 25.55
N ALA A 27 5.55 -9.52 24.53
CA ALA A 27 5.20 -10.17 23.27
C ALA A 27 5.87 -11.55 23.16
N PRO A 28 5.26 -12.47 22.39
CA PRO A 28 5.94 -13.70 22.02
C PRO A 28 7.17 -13.40 21.15
N ALA A 29 8.17 -14.28 21.24
CA ALA A 29 9.30 -14.25 20.34
C ALA A 29 8.84 -14.44 18.88
N PRO A 30 9.51 -13.80 17.90
CA PRO A 30 9.25 -14.07 16.49
C PRO A 30 9.55 -15.54 16.18
N PRO A 31 8.79 -16.19 15.28
CA PRO A 31 9.12 -17.52 14.78
C PRO A 31 10.53 -17.52 14.16
N THR A 32 11.32 -18.55 14.49
CA THR A 32 12.69 -18.72 13.95
C THR A 32 12.72 -19.49 12.64
N GLU A 33 11.69 -20.29 12.38
CA GLU A 33 11.55 -21.10 11.18
C GLU A 33 10.59 -20.40 10.21
N ILE A 34 11.14 -19.55 9.34
CA ILE A 34 10.39 -18.87 8.28
C ILE A 34 10.70 -19.58 6.96
N PRO A 35 9.70 -20.16 6.27
CA PRO A 35 9.93 -20.80 4.98
C PRO A 35 10.46 -19.81 3.94
N GLU A 36 11.21 -20.29 2.95
CA GLU A 36 11.80 -19.45 1.92
C GLU A 36 10.73 -18.61 1.19
N GLY A 37 11.06 -17.34 0.92
CA GLY A 37 10.16 -16.38 0.27
C GLY A 37 8.99 -15.91 1.13
N HIS A 38 8.83 -16.42 2.36
CA HIS A 38 7.80 -15.94 3.28
C HIS A 38 8.30 -14.72 4.06
N GLU A 39 7.36 -13.85 4.44
CA GLU A 39 7.63 -12.66 5.23
C GLU A 39 7.00 -12.77 6.61
N LEU A 40 7.59 -12.10 7.60
CA LEU A 40 7.04 -12.05 8.95
C LEU A 40 6.28 -10.73 9.15
N LEU A 41 5.02 -10.82 9.58
CA LEU A 41 4.17 -9.69 9.89
C LEU A 41 3.75 -9.73 11.35
N TRP A 42 3.87 -8.59 12.03
CA TRP A 42 3.22 -8.37 13.32
C TRP A 42 1.90 -7.65 13.12
N ALA A 43 0.78 -8.31 13.42
CA ALA A 43 -0.55 -7.73 13.32
C ALA A 43 -1.45 -8.35 14.39
N SER A 44 -2.45 -7.60 14.87
CA SER A 44 -3.42 -8.12 15.85
C SER A 44 -2.78 -8.78 17.08
N TRP A 45 -1.63 -8.26 17.52
CA TRP A 45 -0.85 -8.80 18.65
C TRP A 45 -0.33 -10.23 18.45
N GLN A 46 -0.16 -10.64 17.20
CA GLN A 46 0.31 -11.98 16.81
C GLN A 46 1.31 -11.89 15.65
N TRP A 47 2.20 -12.89 15.61
CA TRP A 47 3.10 -13.11 14.50
C TRP A 47 2.39 -13.91 13.40
N HIS A 48 2.43 -13.41 12.17
CA HIS A 48 1.91 -14.06 10.99
C HIS A 48 3.04 -14.33 10.00
N ILE A 49 3.09 -15.54 9.45
CA ILE A 49 4.00 -15.91 8.37
C ILE A 49 3.23 -15.76 7.05
N LEU A 50 3.62 -14.77 6.26
CA LEU A 50 2.97 -14.42 5.00
C LEU A 50 3.59 -15.27 3.89
N PRO A 51 2.77 -15.96 3.07
CA PRO A 51 3.28 -16.59 1.86
C PRO A 51 3.88 -15.55 0.91
N PRO A 52 4.79 -15.96 0.01
CA PRO A 52 5.39 -15.06 -0.97
C PRO A 52 4.30 -14.29 -1.73
N LYS A 53 4.55 -13.00 -1.94
CA LYS A 53 3.66 -12.15 -2.73
C LYS A 53 3.51 -12.76 -4.14
N PRO A 54 2.29 -12.80 -4.70
CA PRO A 54 2.08 -13.27 -6.06
C PRO A 54 2.96 -12.50 -7.06
N THR A 55 3.52 -13.24 -8.02
CA THR A 55 4.45 -12.70 -9.02
C THR A 55 3.73 -12.01 -10.18
N GLU A 56 2.45 -12.33 -10.39
CA GLU A 56 1.65 -11.67 -11.41
C GLU A 56 1.45 -10.18 -11.10
N PRO A 57 1.58 -9.29 -12.11
CA PRO A 57 1.35 -7.87 -11.92
C PRO A 57 -0.05 -7.57 -11.34
N GLY A 58 -0.10 -6.65 -10.39
CA GLY A 58 -1.36 -6.18 -9.80
C GLY A 58 -1.21 -5.56 -8.42
N LEU A 59 -2.29 -4.92 -7.98
CA LEU A 59 -2.39 -4.38 -6.63
C LEU A 59 -2.79 -5.48 -5.65
N TRP A 60 -1.78 -6.09 -5.03
CA TRP A 60 -1.98 -7.15 -4.05
C TRP A 60 -2.05 -6.61 -2.63
N ARG A 61 -3.04 -7.07 -1.86
CA ARG A 61 -3.11 -6.85 -0.41
C ARG A 61 -3.29 -8.18 0.30
N TRP A 62 -2.52 -8.37 1.36
CA TRP A 62 -2.68 -9.51 2.25
C TRP A 62 -3.71 -9.22 3.36
N TYR A 63 -4.49 -10.24 3.69
CA TYR A 63 -5.49 -10.23 4.77
C TYR A 63 -5.30 -11.47 5.64
N ILE A 64 -5.42 -11.31 6.96
CA ILE A 64 -5.24 -12.41 7.93
C ILE A 64 -6.20 -13.57 7.63
N ASP A 65 -7.45 -13.27 7.26
CA ASP A 65 -8.52 -14.25 7.04
C ASP A 65 -8.59 -14.78 5.59
N ARG A 66 -7.93 -14.12 4.61
CA ARG A 66 -8.11 -14.42 3.17
C ARG A 66 -6.81 -14.65 2.41
N GLY A 67 -5.66 -14.36 3.01
CA GLY A 67 -4.38 -14.36 2.30
C GLY A 67 -4.28 -13.21 1.29
N TRP A 68 -3.56 -13.46 0.20
CA TRP A 68 -3.37 -12.48 -0.88
C TRP A 68 -4.64 -12.31 -1.71
N VAL A 69 -5.15 -11.09 -1.75
CA VAL A 69 -6.29 -10.71 -2.59
C VAL A 69 -5.85 -9.64 -3.58
N LYS A 70 -6.10 -9.90 -4.86
CA LYS A 70 -5.90 -8.93 -5.95
C LYS A 70 -6.98 -7.87 -5.84
N ARG A 71 -6.59 -6.59 -5.83
CA ARG A 71 -7.51 -5.46 -5.89
C ARG A 71 -7.57 -4.91 -7.30
N GLU A 72 -8.75 -4.44 -7.66
CA GLU A 72 -8.96 -3.68 -8.88
C GLU A 72 -8.39 -2.26 -8.69
N GLU A 73 -7.72 -1.75 -9.71
CA GLU A 73 -7.37 -0.33 -9.77
C GLU A 73 -8.65 0.47 -9.92
N LYS A 74 -8.90 1.40 -9.00
CA LYS A 74 -9.96 2.38 -9.17
C LYS A 74 -9.52 3.32 -10.30
N VAL A 75 -9.99 3.06 -11.52
CA VAL A 75 -9.89 4.03 -12.61
C VAL A 75 -10.87 5.14 -12.28
N GLU A 76 -10.38 6.28 -11.78
CA GLU A 76 -11.20 7.48 -11.73
C GLU A 76 -11.45 7.89 -13.18
N ALA A 77 -12.67 7.62 -13.66
CA ALA A 77 -13.09 8.10 -14.96
C ALA A 77 -12.95 9.63 -14.95
N VAL A 78 -12.01 10.16 -15.73
CA VAL A 78 -11.98 11.58 -16.05
C VAL A 78 -13.29 11.88 -16.75
N ALA A 79 -14.17 12.64 -16.09
CA ALA A 79 -15.42 13.07 -16.67
C ALA A 79 -15.12 13.86 -17.96
N THR A 80 -15.73 13.43 -19.06
CA THR A 80 -15.55 13.99 -20.41
C THR A 80 -15.99 15.46 -20.52
N GLU A 81 -16.58 16.01 -19.46
CA GLU A 81 -16.98 17.42 -19.34
C GLU A 81 -15.79 18.39 -19.44
N GLN A 82 -14.54 17.92 -19.28
CA GLN A 82 -13.34 18.73 -19.50
C GLN A 82 -13.08 19.04 -20.99
N VAL A 83 -13.74 18.34 -21.93
CA VAL A 83 -13.61 18.56 -23.38
C VAL A 83 -14.74 19.45 -23.92
N ILE A 84 -15.78 19.75 -23.12
CA ILE A 84 -16.97 20.48 -23.59
C ILE A 84 -16.81 22.01 -23.53
N ALA A 85 -15.70 22.53 -22.98
CA ALA A 85 -15.44 23.98 -22.88
C ALA A 85 -14.64 24.57 -24.06
N LEU A 86 -14.75 23.97 -25.26
CA LEU A 86 -14.50 24.65 -26.53
C LEU A 86 -15.85 24.79 -27.24
N GLU A 87 -16.70 25.66 -26.69
CA GLU A 87 -17.90 26.14 -27.35
C GLU A 87 -17.51 26.77 -28.70
N THR A 88 -18.39 26.69 -29.69
CA THR A 88 -18.11 27.12 -31.07
C THR A 88 -17.69 28.59 -31.17
N ASP A 89 -18.07 29.42 -30.20
CA ASP A 89 -17.65 30.82 -30.10
C ASP A 89 -16.16 30.97 -29.70
N GLN A 90 -15.59 30.02 -28.96
CA GLN A 90 -14.16 30.00 -28.64
C GLN A 90 -13.33 29.55 -29.85
N ILE A 91 -13.90 28.75 -30.75
CA ILE A 91 -13.31 28.43 -32.06
C ILE A 91 -13.27 29.69 -32.95
N ALA A 92 -14.27 30.56 -32.86
CA ALA A 92 -14.33 31.81 -33.63
C ALA A 92 -13.30 32.88 -33.18
N VAL A 93 -12.73 32.73 -31.97
CA VAL A 93 -11.71 33.64 -31.42
C VAL A 93 -10.28 33.19 -31.76
N PHE A 94 -10.09 31.97 -32.27
CA PHE A 94 -8.80 31.57 -32.81
C PHE A 94 -8.52 32.35 -34.10
N GLU A 95 -7.51 33.22 -34.06
CA GLU A 95 -7.03 33.88 -35.27
C GLU A 95 -6.42 32.83 -36.21
N THR A 96 -6.53 33.05 -37.53
CA THR A 96 -5.97 32.14 -38.57
C THR A 96 -4.50 31.80 -38.34
N SER A 97 -3.74 32.69 -37.70
CA SER A 97 -2.34 32.49 -37.30
C SER A 97 -2.15 31.36 -36.28
N GLN A 98 -3.09 31.17 -35.36
CA GLN A 98 -3.00 30.17 -34.29
C GLN A 98 -3.38 28.76 -34.79
N ILE A 99 -4.29 28.67 -35.76
CA ILE A 99 -4.65 27.41 -36.43
C ILE A 99 -3.51 26.93 -37.35
N GLY A 100 -2.81 27.87 -37.99
CA GLY A 100 -1.65 27.55 -38.85
C GLY A 100 -0.49 26.88 -38.10
N MET A 101 -0.37 27.10 -36.79
CA MET A 101 0.67 26.48 -35.96
C MET A 101 0.39 25.02 -35.59
N ILE A 102 -0.82 24.50 -35.84
CA ILE A 102 -1.20 23.12 -35.52
C ILE A 102 -0.78 22.14 -36.63
N ASN A 103 -0.64 22.62 -37.87
CA ASN A 103 -0.29 21.82 -39.05
C ASN A 103 1.16 22.03 -39.54
N GLY A 104 2.01 22.67 -38.72
CA GLY A 104 3.40 22.99 -39.04
C GLY A 104 4.39 22.16 -38.23
#